data_AF-A0A3R6INW8-F1
#
_entry.id   AF-A0A3R6INW8-F1
#
_cell.length_a   1.000
_cell.length_b   1.000
_cell.length_c   1.000
_cell.angle_alpha   90.00
_cell.angle_beta   90.00
_cell.angle_gamma   90.00
#
_symmetry.space_group_name_H-M   'P 1'
#
loop_
_entity.id
_entity.type
_entity.pdbx_description
1 polymer ?
#
loop_
_entity_poly.entity_id
_entity_poly.type
_entity_poly.pdbx_seq_one_letter_code
_entity_poly.pdbx_strand_id
1 'polypeptide(L)'
;MALFYKYMGMNITQMKWSKSLKNAKSFKEPINTNWETYKTIEQSIEELFSINWDYSAGLGLVLGYNNYRALDFDIYGDFAIKIEYNGGTIDDFIDDVLRLLNLPLDYQWVVRSGNGYGFHIIFRCDNIPSTSELDSISFAPSDRYSNPQLFTRIELRWCDHLVLPPSIHASGNQYYFRNKKLPTTKPAELTLASIEPMLYKYCGDRSYRQAQYKGRQLMLTQLEKIISRHDSYLSPHEHYLDSVEYLSDITTPEGQNSLAIHYLLGDGVAHSIEKGIDLLNKSNTQSSMFNLLSLYSVGAMPCTYYQYKNLLDQLDKNVFNEDGISLIEENASKFIKKSDLFFFFDTETTGLPADYNAPISDTDNWPHIIQIAWVVMDESNKVITKNDFVIKPDGFDIPSSSVNIHGITFDYAMKNGVDIGEVLEKFLKDLSLCKYVVGHNIKFDQNIISAQLHRMNKNIDWNEFNSICTMNHLSFFAK
;
A
#
# COMPACT_ATOMS: atom_id res chain seq x y z
N MET A 1 -39.46 -8.66 -8.99
CA MET A 1 -38.05 -8.25 -8.79
C MET A 1 -37.91 -6.96 -7.98
N ALA A 2 -38.65 -5.88 -8.28
CA ALA A 2 -38.61 -4.66 -7.45
C ALA A 2 -38.79 -4.93 -5.94
N LEU A 3 -39.77 -5.77 -5.58
CA LEU A 3 -40.00 -6.21 -4.19
C LEU A 3 -38.80 -6.94 -3.56
N PHE A 4 -38.01 -7.68 -4.35
CA PHE A 4 -36.80 -8.33 -3.84
C PHE A 4 -35.74 -7.31 -3.43
N TYR A 5 -35.49 -6.30 -4.28
CA TYR A 5 -34.56 -5.22 -3.93
C TYR A 5 -35.08 -4.38 -2.76
N LYS A 6 -36.39 -4.14 -2.70
CA LYS A 6 -37.02 -3.47 -1.57
C LYS A 6 -36.82 -4.25 -0.26
N TYR A 7 -36.96 -5.58 -0.30
CA TYR A 7 -36.65 -6.45 0.83
C TYR A 7 -35.17 -6.37 1.26
N MET A 8 -34.25 -6.15 0.31
CA MET A 8 -32.84 -5.85 0.59
C MET A 8 -32.63 -4.42 1.14
N GLY A 9 -33.69 -3.62 1.31
CA GLY A 9 -33.63 -2.26 1.82
C GLY A 9 -33.25 -1.21 0.78
N MET A 10 -33.42 -1.51 -0.51
CA MET A 10 -33.10 -0.60 -1.61
C MET A 10 -34.32 0.18 -2.09
N ASN A 11 -34.12 1.44 -2.44
CA ASN A 11 -35.10 2.25 -3.16
C ASN A 11 -34.93 2.05 -4.67
N ILE A 12 -36.04 1.90 -5.38
CA ILE A 12 -36.04 1.44 -6.77
C ILE A 12 -36.84 2.37 -7.68
N THR A 13 -36.25 2.73 -8.80
CA THR A 13 -36.90 3.52 -9.84
C THR A 13 -37.25 2.68 -11.06
N GLN A 14 -38.24 3.15 -11.79
CA GLN A 14 -38.54 2.67 -13.12
C GLN A 14 -37.59 3.29 -14.14
N MET A 15 -36.98 2.47 -15.00
CA MET A 15 -36.08 2.95 -16.06
C MET A 15 -36.84 3.32 -17.33
N LYS A 16 -36.46 4.42 -17.97
CA LYS A 16 -37.00 4.86 -19.27
C LYS A 16 -36.77 3.78 -20.33
N TRP A 17 -37.79 3.57 -21.17
CA TRP A 17 -37.73 2.68 -22.34
C TRP A 17 -37.69 3.51 -23.62
N SER A 18 -36.87 3.10 -24.60
CA SER A 18 -36.81 3.71 -25.93
C SER A 18 -36.95 2.66 -27.02
N LYS A 19 -37.89 2.88 -27.95
CA LYS A 19 -38.03 2.04 -29.16
C LYS A 19 -36.79 2.07 -30.07
N SER A 20 -35.93 3.08 -29.92
CA SER A 20 -34.68 3.21 -30.68
C SER A 20 -33.48 2.89 -29.79
N LEU A 21 -32.78 1.80 -30.11
CA LEU A 21 -31.52 1.39 -29.46
C LEU A 21 -30.38 2.38 -29.69
N LYS A 22 -30.54 3.34 -30.62
CA LYS A 22 -29.53 4.40 -30.88
C LYS A 22 -29.43 5.42 -29.74
N ASN A 23 -30.45 5.54 -28.88
CA ASN A 23 -30.41 6.45 -27.74
C ASN A 23 -30.06 5.69 -26.44
N ALA A 24 -28.83 5.18 -26.36
CA ALA A 24 -28.39 4.33 -25.25
C ALA A 24 -28.56 4.98 -23.86
N LYS A 25 -28.50 6.33 -23.82
CA LYS A 25 -28.69 7.12 -22.59
C LYS A 25 -30.08 6.93 -21.97
N SER A 26 -31.11 6.79 -22.79
CA SER A 26 -32.48 6.59 -22.31
C SER A 26 -32.66 5.33 -21.46
N PHE A 27 -31.82 4.30 -21.62
CA PHE A 27 -31.91 3.06 -20.85
C PHE A 27 -31.29 3.14 -19.46
N LYS A 28 -30.54 4.21 -19.18
CA LYS A 28 -29.85 4.45 -17.91
C LYS A 28 -30.49 5.57 -17.10
N GLU A 29 -31.63 6.12 -17.54
CA GLU A 29 -32.32 7.23 -16.87
C GLU A 29 -33.62 6.78 -16.17
N PRO A 30 -33.89 7.23 -14.93
CA PRO A 30 -35.20 7.08 -14.29
C PRO A 30 -36.32 7.80 -15.05
N ILE A 31 -37.54 7.24 -15.05
CA ILE A 31 -38.73 7.89 -15.61
C ILE A 31 -39.19 9.05 -14.73
N ASN A 32 -39.23 8.84 -13.41
CA ASN A 32 -39.67 9.83 -12.43
C ASN A 32 -38.52 10.75 -12.06
N THR A 33 -38.69 12.07 -12.15
CA THR A 33 -37.69 13.08 -11.79
C THR A 33 -37.54 13.27 -10.28
N ASN A 34 -38.51 12.87 -9.46
CA ASN A 34 -38.47 13.04 -7.99
C ASN A 34 -37.61 11.99 -7.27
N TRP A 35 -36.94 11.11 -8.02
CA TRP A 35 -36.19 9.99 -7.45
C TRP A 35 -35.07 10.43 -6.50
N GLU A 36 -34.54 11.65 -6.67
CA GLU A 36 -33.49 12.22 -5.82
C GLU A 36 -33.90 12.30 -4.34
N THR A 37 -35.20 12.48 -4.05
CA THR A 37 -35.71 12.46 -2.67
C THR A 37 -35.49 11.12 -1.98
N TYR A 38 -35.44 10.03 -2.75
CA TYR A 38 -35.18 8.68 -2.23
C TYR A 38 -33.68 8.40 -2.00
N LYS A 39 -32.79 9.38 -2.22
CA LYS A 39 -31.38 9.30 -1.78
C LYS A 39 -31.26 9.29 -0.25
N THR A 40 -32.24 9.87 0.46
CA THR A 40 -32.22 10.01 1.93
C THR A 40 -33.47 9.47 2.62
N ILE A 41 -34.57 9.28 1.89
CA ILE A 41 -35.85 8.84 2.45
C ILE A 41 -36.22 7.45 1.90
N GLU A 42 -36.88 6.64 2.72
CA GLU A 42 -37.40 5.35 2.29
C GLU A 42 -38.55 5.49 1.28
N GLN A 43 -38.48 4.78 0.16
CA GLN A 43 -39.60 4.63 -0.78
C GLN A 43 -40.64 3.66 -0.20
N SER A 44 -41.92 4.00 -0.21
CA SER A 44 -42.97 3.11 0.32
C SER A 44 -43.22 1.90 -0.59
N ILE A 45 -43.78 0.83 -0.02
CA ILE A 45 -44.18 -0.36 -0.80
C ILE A 45 -45.40 -0.03 -1.68
N GLU A 46 -46.30 0.82 -1.18
CA GLU A 46 -47.49 1.29 -1.89
C GLU A 46 -47.11 2.06 -3.17
N GLU A 47 -46.09 2.93 -3.10
CA GLU A 47 -45.55 3.61 -4.28
C GLU A 47 -45.04 2.60 -5.30
N LEU A 48 -44.29 1.56 -4.88
CA LEU A 48 -43.79 0.53 -5.79
C LEU A 48 -44.90 -0.25 -6.51
N PHE A 49 -46.03 -0.51 -5.83
CA PHE A 49 -47.21 -1.13 -6.43
C PHE A 49 -47.96 -0.21 -7.40
N SER A 50 -47.84 1.11 -7.24
CA SER A 50 -48.47 2.08 -8.13
C SER A 50 -47.73 2.25 -9.48
N ILE A 51 -46.48 1.78 -9.58
CA ILE A 51 -45.67 1.91 -10.80
C ILE A 51 -46.18 0.96 -11.88
N ASN A 52 -46.46 1.51 -13.07
CA ASN A 52 -46.77 0.70 -14.26
C ASN A 52 -45.49 0.21 -14.94
N TRP A 53 -45.09 -1.02 -14.64
CA TRP A 53 -43.85 -1.62 -15.15
C TRP A 53 -43.86 -1.99 -16.64
N ASP A 54 -45.02 -2.01 -17.31
CA ASP A 54 -45.16 -2.46 -18.71
C ASP A 54 -44.38 -1.59 -19.71
N TYR A 55 -44.09 -0.33 -19.35
CA TYR A 55 -43.35 0.63 -20.17
C TYR A 55 -41.95 0.93 -19.62
N SER A 56 -41.34 -0.02 -18.92
CA SER A 56 -39.99 0.13 -18.37
C SER A 56 -38.92 -0.65 -19.12
N ALA A 57 -37.72 -0.08 -19.23
CA ALA A 57 -36.53 -0.87 -19.56
C ALA A 57 -36.03 -1.71 -18.38
N GLY A 58 -36.52 -1.49 -17.16
CA GLY A 58 -36.16 -2.27 -15.98
C GLY A 58 -36.13 -1.46 -14.68
N LEU A 59 -35.18 -1.81 -13.82
CA LEU A 59 -35.04 -1.37 -12.45
C LEU A 59 -33.78 -0.53 -12.29
N GLY A 60 -33.94 0.61 -11.65
CA GLY A 60 -32.84 1.45 -11.22
C GLY A 60 -32.71 1.44 -9.70
N LEU A 61 -31.49 1.43 -9.18
CA LEU A 61 -31.18 1.62 -7.77
C LEU A 61 -30.93 3.10 -7.50
N VAL A 62 -31.59 3.63 -6.48
CA VAL A 62 -31.21 4.93 -5.89
C VAL A 62 -30.15 4.67 -4.82
N LEU A 63 -28.95 5.22 -5.03
CA LEU A 63 -27.84 5.17 -4.07
C LEU A 63 -27.98 6.31 -3.05
N GLY A 64 -27.21 6.26 -1.96
CA GLY A 64 -27.37 7.17 -0.81
C GLY A 64 -28.08 6.46 0.34
N TYR A 65 -29.34 6.05 0.11
CA TYR A 65 -30.20 5.48 1.14
C TYR A 65 -29.68 4.12 1.63
N ASN A 66 -29.80 3.87 2.94
CA ASN A 66 -29.19 2.71 3.63
C ASN A 66 -27.69 2.54 3.37
N ASN A 67 -27.01 3.66 3.11
CA ASN A 67 -25.58 3.72 2.84
C ASN A 67 -25.16 2.89 1.62
N TYR A 68 -26.07 2.58 0.70
CA TYR A 68 -25.73 1.91 -0.55
C TYR A 68 -24.95 2.85 -1.47
N ARG A 69 -23.85 2.32 -2.00
CA ARG A 69 -22.89 2.98 -2.88
C ARG A 69 -22.51 2.01 -4.00
N ALA A 70 -21.89 2.51 -5.06
CA ALA A 70 -21.40 1.65 -6.12
C ALA A 70 -20.10 2.14 -6.74
N LEU A 71 -19.31 1.19 -7.24
CA LEU A 71 -18.29 1.44 -8.25
C LEU A 71 -18.84 0.98 -9.60
N ASP A 72 -18.86 1.86 -10.59
CA ASP A 72 -19.29 1.57 -11.95
C ASP A 72 -18.08 1.58 -12.89
N PHE A 73 -17.81 0.47 -13.56
CA PHE A 73 -16.67 0.28 -14.44
C PHE A 73 -17.16 0.24 -15.88
N ASP A 74 -16.85 1.28 -16.64
CA ASP A 74 -17.03 1.31 -18.09
C ASP A 74 -15.77 0.74 -18.76
N ILE A 75 -15.89 -0.47 -19.29
CA ILE A 75 -14.75 -1.21 -19.87
C ILE A 75 -14.60 -0.90 -21.35
N TYR A 76 -13.35 -0.74 -21.80
CA TYR A 76 -13.04 -0.48 -23.20
C TYR A 76 -13.35 -1.72 -24.05
N GLY A 77 -14.13 -1.54 -25.13
CA GLY A 77 -14.68 -2.65 -25.91
C GLY A 77 -13.62 -3.60 -26.48
N ASP A 78 -12.48 -3.08 -26.94
CA ASP A 78 -11.41 -3.92 -27.48
C ASP A 78 -10.68 -4.72 -26.40
N PHE A 79 -10.56 -4.19 -25.17
CA PHE A 79 -10.02 -4.95 -24.04
C PHE A 79 -10.90 -6.15 -23.71
N ALA A 80 -12.22 -5.99 -23.78
CA ALA A 80 -13.09 -7.14 -23.55
C ALA A 80 -13.07 -8.18 -24.67
N ILE A 81 -12.58 -7.82 -25.86
CA ILE A 81 -12.33 -8.72 -26.98
C ILE A 81 -10.91 -9.33 -26.90
N LYS A 82 -9.93 -8.60 -26.35
CA LYS A 82 -8.53 -9.01 -26.20
C LYS A 82 -8.19 -9.21 -24.71
N ILE A 83 -8.07 -10.47 -24.33
CA ILE A 83 -7.74 -11.05 -23.02
C ILE A 83 -6.33 -10.59 -22.54
N GLU A 84 -6.14 -9.29 -22.29
CA GLU A 84 -4.81 -8.69 -22.09
C GLU A 84 -4.58 -8.14 -20.68
N TYR A 85 -5.42 -8.50 -19.69
CA TYR A 85 -5.13 -8.14 -18.29
C TYR A 85 -4.36 -9.28 -17.63
N ASN A 86 -3.04 -9.13 -17.52
CA ASN A 86 -2.13 -10.18 -17.05
C ASN A 86 -2.28 -11.51 -17.85
N GLY A 87 -2.65 -11.41 -19.13
CA GLY A 87 -2.97 -12.58 -19.98
C GLY A 87 -4.29 -13.29 -19.63
N GLY A 88 -5.13 -12.66 -18.81
CA GLY A 88 -6.43 -13.13 -18.36
C GLY A 88 -7.61 -12.32 -18.91
N THR A 89 -8.80 -12.75 -18.52
CA THR A 89 -10.10 -12.26 -18.96
C THR A 89 -10.58 -11.06 -18.14
N ILE A 90 -11.73 -10.52 -18.53
CA ILE A 90 -12.43 -9.53 -17.71
C ILE A 90 -12.80 -10.05 -16.32
N ASP A 91 -13.02 -11.35 -16.16
CA ASP A 91 -13.29 -11.94 -14.85
C ASP A 91 -12.05 -11.91 -13.95
N ASP A 92 -10.85 -12.03 -14.52
CA ASP A 92 -9.59 -11.88 -13.79
C ASP A 92 -9.37 -10.44 -13.32
N PHE A 93 -9.77 -9.45 -14.14
CA PHE A 93 -9.78 -8.05 -13.73
C PHE A 93 -10.77 -7.79 -12.59
N ILE A 94 -12.00 -8.32 -12.68
CA ILE A 94 -12.98 -8.23 -11.58
C ILE A 94 -12.41 -8.88 -10.31
N ASP A 95 -11.77 -10.04 -10.42
CA ASP A 95 -11.18 -10.73 -9.27
C ASP A 95 -10.07 -9.92 -8.61
N ASP A 96 -9.22 -9.24 -9.40
CA ASP A 96 -8.19 -8.35 -8.86
C ASP A 96 -8.81 -7.14 -8.14
N VAL A 97 -9.86 -6.53 -8.71
CA VAL A 97 -10.62 -5.46 -8.05
C VAL A 97 -11.24 -5.96 -6.73
N LEU A 98 -11.86 -7.14 -6.71
CA LEU A 98 -12.45 -7.70 -5.49
C LEU A 98 -11.39 -7.96 -4.41
N ARG A 99 -10.21 -8.45 -4.77
CA ARG A 99 -9.08 -8.63 -3.84
C ARG A 99 -8.63 -7.30 -3.24
N LEU A 100 -8.50 -6.25 -4.05
CA LEU A 100 -8.11 -4.92 -3.57
C LEU A 100 -9.15 -4.31 -2.63
N LEU A 101 -10.44 -4.58 -2.87
CA LEU A 101 -11.55 -4.18 -2.00
C LEU A 101 -11.72 -5.09 -0.78
N ASN A 102 -10.90 -6.13 -0.62
CA ASN A 102 -11.01 -7.16 0.41
C ASN A 102 -12.40 -7.84 0.44
N LEU A 103 -12.97 -8.08 -0.75
CA LEU A 103 -14.23 -8.79 -0.95
C LEU A 103 -13.98 -10.23 -1.43
N PRO A 104 -14.88 -11.18 -1.13
CA PRO A 104 -14.77 -12.54 -1.63
C PRO A 104 -14.91 -12.58 -3.16
N LEU A 105 -14.21 -13.49 -3.85
CA LEU A 105 -14.24 -13.57 -5.31
C LEU A 105 -15.64 -13.91 -5.87
N ASP A 106 -16.47 -14.60 -5.08
CA ASP A 106 -17.85 -14.92 -5.39
C ASP A 106 -18.86 -13.87 -4.88
N TYR A 107 -18.40 -12.64 -4.59
CA TYR A 107 -19.22 -11.55 -4.09
C TYR A 107 -20.48 -11.35 -4.94
N GLN A 108 -21.64 -11.49 -4.28
CA GLN A 108 -22.93 -11.63 -4.96
C GLN A 108 -23.43 -10.34 -5.63
N TRP A 109 -22.90 -9.20 -5.21
CA TRP A 109 -23.33 -7.87 -5.65
C TRP A 109 -22.45 -7.27 -6.76
N VAL A 110 -21.79 -8.14 -7.52
CA VAL A 110 -21.20 -7.78 -8.81
C VAL A 110 -22.25 -7.93 -9.91
N VAL A 111 -22.61 -6.82 -10.55
CA VAL A 111 -23.57 -6.77 -11.65
C VAL A 111 -22.83 -6.58 -12.96
N ARG A 112 -23.06 -7.45 -13.93
CA ARG A 112 -22.54 -7.31 -15.30
C ARG A 112 -23.58 -6.61 -16.16
N SER A 113 -23.11 -5.67 -16.97
CA SER A 113 -23.93 -4.95 -17.94
C SER A 113 -24.31 -5.82 -19.15
N GLY A 114 -25.40 -5.44 -19.83
CA GLY A 114 -25.91 -6.21 -20.97
C GLY A 114 -25.00 -6.20 -22.22
N ASN A 115 -24.05 -5.26 -22.35
CA ASN A 115 -23.04 -5.36 -23.40
C ASN A 115 -21.98 -6.45 -23.13
N GLY A 116 -21.95 -7.01 -21.91
CA GLY A 116 -21.03 -8.07 -21.51
C GLY A 116 -19.67 -7.57 -21.07
N TYR A 117 -19.42 -6.26 -21.01
CA TYR A 117 -18.11 -5.67 -20.71
C TYR A 117 -18.14 -4.89 -19.40
N GLY A 118 -18.99 -3.86 -19.30
CA GLY A 118 -19.08 -3.05 -18.08
C GLY A 118 -19.61 -3.84 -16.89
N PHE A 119 -19.26 -3.41 -15.67
CA PHE A 119 -19.77 -4.02 -14.46
C PHE A 119 -19.86 -3.02 -13.31
N HIS A 120 -20.75 -3.31 -12.36
CA HIS A 120 -20.90 -2.54 -11.13
C HIS A 120 -20.57 -3.42 -9.93
N ILE A 121 -19.99 -2.83 -8.90
CA ILE A 121 -19.85 -3.43 -7.57
C ILE A 121 -20.68 -2.61 -6.60
N ILE A 122 -21.74 -3.19 -6.03
CA ILE A 122 -22.59 -2.52 -5.05
C ILE A 122 -22.12 -2.90 -3.65
N PHE A 123 -21.98 -1.91 -2.77
CA PHE A 123 -21.53 -2.07 -1.40
C PHE A 123 -22.25 -1.08 -0.48
N ARG A 124 -22.03 -1.20 0.83
CA ARG A 124 -22.43 -0.21 1.83
C ARG A 124 -21.21 0.56 2.29
N CYS A 125 -21.30 1.87 2.42
CA CYS A 125 -20.25 2.67 3.06
C CYS A 125 -20.87 3.91 3.70
N ASP A 126 -20.47 4.17 4.94
CA ASP A 126 -20.91 5.35 5.68
C ASP A 126 -20.29 6.62 5.08
N ASN A 127 -20.99 7.73 5.30
CA ASN A 127 -20.45 9.05 4.98
C ASN A 127 -19.37 9.44 5.98
N ILE A 128 -18.34 10.11 5.48
CA ILE A 128 -17.46 10.96 6.27
C ILE A 128 -17.84 12.42 6.03
N PRO A 129 -17.41 13.38 6.88
CA PRO A 129 -17.77 14.79 6.70
C PRO A 129 -17.52 15.30 5.28
N SER A 130 -16.36 14.96 4.70
CA SER A 130 -15.96 15.36 3.34
C SER A 130 -16.73 14.67 2.20
N THR A 131 -17.52 13.63 2.46
CA THR A 131 -18.36 12.96 1.44
C THR A 131 -19.86 13.11 1.68
N SER A 132 -20.25 13.97 2.63
CA SER A 132 -21.66 14.19 2.98
C SER A 132 -22.51 14.73 1.83
N GLU A 133 -21.92 15.53 0.96
CA GLU A 133 -22.57 16.12 -0.23
C GLU A 133 -22.15 15.45 -1.55
N LEU A 134 -21.44 14.33 -1.48
CA LEU A 134 -20.90 13.66 -2.66
C LEU A 134 -22.01 12.95 -3.46
N ASP A 135 -22.19 13.32 -4.73
CA ASP A 135 -23.08 12.61 -5.65
C ASP A 135 -22.32 11.49 -6.38
N SER A 136 -21.44 11.83 -7.34
CA SER A 136 -20.55 10.87 -8.00
C SER A 136 -19.26 11.52 -8.51
N ILE A 137 -18.20 10.72 -8.64
CA ILE A 137 -16.92 11.16 -9.22
C ILE A 137 -16.45 10.13 -10.25
N SER A 138 -16.01 10.62 -11.40
CA SER A 138 -15.46 9.80 -12.48
C SER A 138 -13.94 9.90 -12.51
N PHE A 139 -13.28 8.75 -12.64
CA PHE A 139 -11.84 8.65 -12.78
C PHE A 139 -11.46 8.06 -14.14
N ALA A 140 -10.43 8.63 -14.76
CA ALA A 140 -9.81 8.10 -15.97
C ALA A 140 -8.76 7.03 -15.60
N PRO A 141 -8.40 6.12 -16.52
CA PRO A 141 -7.26 5.23 -16.31
C PRO A 141 -5.95 6.02 -16.18
N SER A 142 -5.05 5.54 -15.33
CA SER A 142 -3.67 6.03 -15.28
C SER A 142 -2.91 5.71 -16.56
N ASP A 143 -1.77 6.38 -16.77
CA ASP A 143 -0.93 6.17 -17.95
C ASP A 143 -0.54 4.69 -18.15
N ARG A 144 -0.37 3.95 -17.04
CA ARG A 144 -0.11 2.51 -17.06
C ARG A 144 -1.22 1.68 -17.72
N TYR A 145 -2.47 2.16 -17.64
CA TYR A 145 -3.66 1.46 -18.13
C TYR A 145 -4.34 2.20 -19.28
N SER A 146 -3.69 3.21 -19.86
CA SER A 146 -4.21 3.99 -20.99
C SER A 146 -3.84 3.38 -22.35
N ASN A 147 -2.81 2.52 -22.42
CA ASN A 147 -2.40 1.84 -23.67
C ASN A 147 -1.79 0.43 -23.46
N PRO A 148 -2.49 -0.67 -23.84
CA PRO A 148 -3.87 -0.68 -24.32
C PRO A 148 -4.84 -0.25 -23.22
N GLN A 149 -5.87 0.50 -23.60
CA GLN A 149 -6.81 1.05 -22.63
C GLN A 149 -7.63 -0.06 -21.96
N LEU A 150 -7.43 -0.25 -20.66
CA LEU A 150 -8.12 -1.29 -19.87
C LEU A 150 -9.61 -0.95 -19.68
N PHE A 151 -9.89 0.30 -19.34
CA PHE A 151 -11.23 0.82 -19.10
C PHE A 151 -11.31 2.28 -19.55
N THR A 152 -12.51 2.75 -19.87
CA THR A 152 -12.73 4.16 -20.22
C THR A 152 -12.86 5.02 -18.97
N ARG A 153 -13.55 4.53 -17.94
CA ARG A 153 -13.63 5.17 -16.62
C ARG A 153 -14.05 4.21 -15.52
N ILE A 154 -13.74 4.61 -14.29
CA ILE A 154 -14.30 4.08 -13.05
C ILE A 154 -15.07 5.22 -12.38
N GLU A 155 -16.34 5.01 -12.07
CA GLU A 155 -17.17 6.00 -11.38
C GLU A 155 -17.44 5.54 -9.94
N LEU A 156 -17.04 6.36 -8.96
CA LEU A 156 -17.48 6.23 -7.57
C LEU A 156 -18.85 6.89 -7.46
N ARG A 157 -19.91 6.08 -7.41
CA ARG A 157 -21.29 6.53 -7.30
C ARG A 157 -21.74 6.50 -5.86
N TRP A 158 -21.98 7.69 -5.29
CA TRP A 158 -22.19 7.88 -3.86
C TRP A 158 -23.65 8.14 -3.51
N CYS A 159 -24.18 9.30 -3.90
CA CYS A 159 -25.59 9.67 -3.84
C CYS A 159 -26.13 9.83 -5.27
N ASP A 160 -26.10 8.75 -6.06
CA ASP A 160 -26.44 8.76 -7.49
C ASP A 160 -27.44 7.64 -7.83
N HIS A 161 -27.50 7.24 -9.10
CA HIS A 161 -28.36 6.21 -9.63
C HIS A 161 -27.55 5.09 -10.31
N LEU A 162 -28.07 3.85 -10.29
CA LEU A 162 -27.42 2.70 -10.92
C LEU A 162 -28.44 1.76 -11.57
N VAL A 163 -28.11 1.15 -12.70
CA VAL A 163 -29.00 0.14 -13.34
C VAL A 163 -28.84 -1.23 -12.68
N LEU A 164 -29.97 -1.91 -12.38
CA LEU A 164 -30.01 -3.23 -11.75
C LEU A 164 -30.52 -4.33 -12.70
N PRO A 165 -30.14 -5.61 -12.50
CA PRO A 165 -30.80 -6.75 -13.13
C PRO A 165 -32.33 -6.80 -12.83
N PRO A 166 -33.18 -7.27 -13.75
CA PRO A 166 -32.88 -7.72 -15.11
C PRO A 166 -33.11 -6.61 -16.15
N SER A 167 -32.72 -5.36 -15.87
CA SER A 167 -32.91 -4.25 -16.83
C SER A 167 -32.28 -4.54 -18.18
N ILE A 168 -32.86 -3.98 -19.22
CA ILE A 168 -32.41 -4.11 -20.61
C ILE A 168 -31.36 -3.03 -20.89
N HIS A 169 -30.20 -3.46 -21.38
CA HIS A 169 -29.18 -2.59 -21.91
C HIS A 169 -29.51 -2.18 -23.36
N ALA A 170 -28.93 -1.08 -23.86
CA ALA A 170 -29.12 -0.62 -25.24
C ALA A 170 -28.65 -1.62 -26.32
N SER A 171 -27.91 -2.66 -25.95
CA SER A 171 -27.57 -3.79 -26.83
C SER A 171 -28.73 -4.78 -27.02
N GLY A 172 -29.82 -4.64 -26.25
CA GLY A 172 -30.96 -5.57 -26.20
C GLY A 172 -30.82 -6.68 -25.15
N ASN A 173 -29.62 -6.89 -24.60
CA ASN A 173 -29.37 -7.89 -23.56
C ASN A 173 -29.65 -7.35 -22.15
N GLN A 174 -29.89 -8.24 -21.20
CA GLN A 174 -30.15 -7.87 -19.81
C GLN A 174 -28.87 -7.70 -18.98
N TYR A 175 -28.93 -6.80 -18.00
CA TYR A 175 -28.03 -6.78 -16.86
C TYR A 175 -28.24 -8.05 -16.01
N TYR A 176 -27.16 -8.60 -15.44
CA TYR A 176 -27.21 -9.83 -14.64
C TYR A 176 -26.19 -9.83 -13.50
N PHE A 177 -26.49 -10.50 -12.40
CA PHE A 177 -25.49 -10.78 -11.36
C PHE A 177 -24.42 -11.71 -11.92
N ARG A 178 -23.13 -11.44 -11.68
CA ARG A 178 -21.98 -12.17 -12.22
C ARG A 178 -22.14 -13.69 -12.08
N ASN A 179 -22.55 -14.14 -10.89
CA ASN A 179 -22.76 -15.55 -10.55
C ASN A 179 -24.10 -16.15 -11.08
N LYS A 180 -24.89 -15.38 -11.83
CA LYS A 180 -26.21 -15.73 -12.39
C LYS A 180 -27.25 -16.14 -11.35
N LYS A 181 -27.06 -15.77 -10.08
CA LYS A 181 -27.98 -16.05 -8.96
C LYS A 181 -28.41 -14.75 -8.31
N LEU A 182 -29.61 -14.76 -7.72
CA LEU A 182 -30.03 -13.64 -6.87
C LEU A 182 -29.18 -13.61 -5.59
N PRO A 183 -28.72 -12.43 -5.14
CA PRO A 183 -28.07 -12.29 -3.85
C PRO A 183 -28.98 -12.77 -2.71
N THR A 184 -28.38 -13.45 -1.73
CA THR A 184 -29.05 -13.93 -0.52
C THR A 184 -28.75 -13.06 0.69
N THR A 185 -27.70 -12.24 0.63
CA THR A 185 -27.32 -11.29 1.68
C THR A 185 -27.33 -9.87 1.14
N LYS A 186 -27.37 -8.87 2.04
CA LYS A 186 -27.16 -7.46 1.67
C LYS A 186 -25.71 -7.24 1.18
N PRO A 187 -25.44 -6.17 0.42
CA PRO A 187 -24.09 -5.73 0.10
C PRO A 187 -23.20 -5.59 1.34
N ALA A 188 -21.93 -5.98 1.19
CA ALA A 188 -20.91 -5.87 2.22
C ALA A 188 -20.59 -4.41 2.55
N GLU A 189 -20.15 -4.17 3.78
CA GLU A 189 -19.65 -2.85 4.21
C GLU A 189 -18.19 -2.68 3.79
N LEU A 190 -17.89 -1.53 3.20
CA LEU A 190 -16.55 -1.05 2.86
C LEU A 190 -16.33 0.29 3.53
N THR A 191 -15.06 0.69 3.63
CA THR A 191 -14.66 2.07 3.98
C THR A 191 -14.01 2.74 2.78
N LEU A 192 -14.00 4.08 2.73
CA LEU A 192 -13.23 4.79 1.69
C LEU A 192 -11.74 4.41 1.72
N ALA A 193 -11.19 4.18 2.91
CA ALA A 193 -9.81 3.71 3.07
C ALA A 193 -9.55 2.34 2.41
N SER A 194 -10.56 1.47 2.31
CA SER A 194 -10.47 0.19 1.58
C SER A 194 -10.64 0.33 0.06
N ILE A 195 -11.24 1.42 -0.42
CA ILE A 195 -11.49 1.69 -1.85
C ILE A 195 -10.31 2.44 -2.47
N GLU A 196 -9.72 3.36 -1.73
CA GLU A 196 -8.64 4.23 -2.18
C GLU A 196 -7.43 3.51 -2.80
N PRO A 197 -6.90 2.41 -2.25
CA PRO A 197 -5.77 1.70 -2.86
C PRO A 197 -6.07 1.24 -4.29
N MET A 198 -7.31 0.84 -4.56
CA MET A 198 -7.77 0.47 -5.90
C MET A 198 -7.80 1.69 -6.84
N LEU A 199 -8.32 2.82 -6.36
CA LEU A 199 -8.33 4.07 -7.14
C LEU A 199 -6.91 4.56 -7.45
N TYR A 200 -5.99 4.55 -6.49
CA TYR A 200 -4.59 4.91 -6.74
C TYR A 200 -3.92 3.95 -7.73
N LYS A 201 -4.18 2.64 -7.62
CA LYS A 201 -3.62 1.65 -8.53
C LYS A 201 -4.02 1.92 -9.98
N TYR A 202 -5.32 2.06 -10.24
CA TYR A 202 -5.85 2.11 -11.60
C TYR A 202 -6.00 3.50 -12.19
N CYS A 203 -6.13 4.52 -11.35
CA CYS A 203 -6.45 5.89 -11.74
C CYS A 203 -5.46 6.92 -11.18
N GLY A 204 -4.40 6.50 -10.48
CA GLY A 204 -3.39 7.38 -9.93
C GLY A 204 -2.16 7.48 -10.83
N ASP A 205 -1.76 8.70 -11.18
CA ASP A 205 -0.47 8.98 -11.81
C ASP A 205 0.43 9.78 -10.87
N ARG A 206 1.73 9.52 -10.99
CA ARG A 206 2.73 10.16 -10.14
C ARG A 206 2.96 11.59 -10.61
N SER A 207 2.72 12.56 -9.72
CA SER A 207 3.07 13.96 -9.93
C SER A 207 4.32 14.34 -9.15
N TYR A 208 4.98 15.42 -9.58
CA TYR A 208 6.15 15.98 -8.93
C TYR A 208 5.96 17.49 -8.72
N ARG A 209 6.25 17.96 -7.51
CA ARG A 209 6.25 19.38 -7.15
C ARG A 209 7.67 19.80 -6.79
N GLN A 210 8.16 20.84 -7.46
CA GLN A 210 9.43 21.45 -7.10
C GLN A 210 9.23 22.43 -5.95
N ALA A 211 10.16 22.41 -4.98
CA ALA A 211 10.14 23.29 -3.82
C ALA A 211 11.56 23.75 -3.47
N GLN A 212 11.65 24.66 -2.50
CA GLN A 212 12.90 25.24 -2.03
C GLN A 212 12.97 25.18 -0.51
N TYR A 213 14.12 24.80 0.03
CA TYR A 213 14.41 24.88 1.46
C TYR A 213 15.74 25.58 1.69
N LYS A 214 15.71 26.75 2.34
CA LYS A 214 16.90 27.58 2.61
C LYS A 214 17.79 27.79 1.37
N GLY A 215 17.17 28.05 0.22
CA GLY A 215 17.84 28.29 -1.07
C GLY A 215 18.32 27.02 -1.80
N ARG A 216 17.93 25.83 -1.33
CA ARG A 216 18.25 24.54 -1.96
C ARG A 216 16.99 23.96 -2.60
N GLN A 217 17.09 23.56 -3.85
CA GLN A 217 16.00 22.94 -4.57
C GLN A 217 15.77 21.52 -4.06
N LEU A 218 14.50 21.14 -3.95
CA LEU A 218 14.05 19.80 -3.62
C LEU A 218 12.82 19.43 -4.46
N MET A 219 12.53 18.15 -4.56
CA MET A 219 11.36 17.63 -5.28
C MET A 219 10.50 16.80 -4.33
N LEU A 220 9.18 16.99 -4.38
CA LEU A 220 8.21 16.18 -3.66
C LEU A 220 7.31 15.45 -4.67
N THR A 221 6.79 14.28 -4.31
CA THR A 221 5.97 13.44 -5.18
C THR A 221 4.76 12.86 -4.46
N GLN A 222 3.67 12.71 -5.21
CA GLN A 222 2.44 12.05 -4.78
C GLN A 222 1.80 11.31 -5.95
N LEU A 223 0.88 10.41 -5.66
CA LEU A 223 -0.05 9.90 -6.67
C LEU A 223 -1.28 10.82 -6.69
N GLU A 224 -1.64 11.30 -7.88
CA GLU A 224 -2.85 12.10 -8.10
C GLU A 224 -3.86 11.27 -8.87
N LYS A 225 -5.08 11.17 -8.32
CA LYS A 225 -6.19 10.50 -9.00
C LYS A 225 -6.63 11.34 -10.20
N ILE A 226 -6.65 10.76 -11.38
CA ILE A 226 -6.98 11.46 -12.63
C ILE A 226 -8.49 11.56 -12.74
N ILE A 227 -9.02 12.74 -12.45
CA ILE A 227 -10.44 13.02 -12.56
C ILE A 227 -10.81 13.13 -14.05
N SER A 228 -11.80 12.35 -14.47
CA SER A 228 -12.40 12.46 -15.79
C SER A 228 -13.53 13.46 -15.75
N ARG A 229 -13.47 14.52 -16.56
CA ARG A 229 -14.60 15.44 -16.74
C ARG A 229 -15.67 14.74 -17.56
N HIS A 230 -16.57 14.07 -16.87
CA HIS A 230 -17.81 13.60 -17.47
C HIS A 230 -18.99 14.15 -16.68
N ASP A 231 -19.83 14.92 -17.37
CA ASP A 231 -21.14 15.33 -16.90
C ASP A 231 -22.00 14.07 -16.74
N SER A 232 -21.98 13.44 -15.56
CA SER A 232 -23.14 12.66 -15.14
C SER A 232 -24.30 13.67 -15.08
N TYR A 233 -25.46 13.34 -15.66
CA TYR A 233 -26.61 14.24 -15.80
C TYR A 233 -27.13 14.85 -14.48
N LEU A 234 -26.56 14.45 -13.34
CA LEU A 234 -27.15 14.49 -12.00
C LEU A 234 -26.20 15.02 -10.92
N SER A 235 -24.94 15.34 -11.24
CA SER A 235 -23.97 15.89 -10.28
C SER A 235 -23.53 17.30 -10.72
N PRO A 236 -24.29 18.36 -10.38
CA PRO A 236 -23.96 19.73 -10.75
C PRO A 236 -22.77 20.31 -9.96
N HIS A 237 -22.23 19.56 -8.99
CA HIS A 237 -21.17 20.00 -8.08
C HIS A 237 -19.79 19.50 -8.55
N GLU A 238 -18.79 20.39 -8.52
CA GLU A 238 -17.39 19.99 -8.61
C GLU A 238 -16.98 19.36 -7.28
N HIS A 239 -16.80 18.05 -7.26
CA HIS A 239 -16.27 17.31 -6.11
C HIS A 239 -14.78 17.03 -6.29
N TYR A 240 -14.01 17.24 -5.23
CA TYR A 240 -12.58 16.97 -5.21
C TYR A 240 -12.28 15.96 -4.11
N LEU A 241 -11.92 14.73 -4.51
CA LEU A 241 -11.13 13.89 -3.61
C LEU A 241 -9.72 14.47 -3.54
N ASP A 242 -9.03 14.22 -2.43
CA ASP A 242 -7.70 14.76 -2.11
C ASP A 242 -7.66 16.22 -1.65
N SER A 243 -8.80 16.82 -1.27
CA SER A 243 -8.78 18.05 -0.47
C SER A 243 -8.12 17.79 0.89
N VAL A 244 -7.62 18.84 1.55
CA VAL A 244 -7.06 18.72 2.91
C VAL A 244 -8.06 18.09 3.86
N GLU A 245 -9.34 18.50 3.80
CA GLU A 245 -10.41 17.97 4.64
C GLU A 245 -10.60 16.47 4.37
N TYR A 246 -10.70 16.07 3.10
CA TYR A 246 -10.84 14.67 2.72
C TYR A 246 -9.66 13.82 3.19
N LEU A 247 -8.43 14.27 2.92
CA LEU A 247 -7.22 13.54 3.31
C LEU A 247 -7.06 13.44 4.83
N SER A 248 -7.57 14.42 5.58
CA SER A 248 -7.59 14.39 7.04
C SER A 248 -8.56 13.35 7.59
N ASP A 249 -9.64 13.03 6.87
CA ASP A 249 -10.66 12.05 7.29
C ASP A 249 -10.22 10.59 7.04
N ILE A 250 -9.58 10.29 5.90
CA ILE A 250 -9.43 8.90 5.44
C ILE A 250 -8.11 8.21 5.84
N THR A 251 -7.05 8.97 6.12
CA THR A 251 -5.75 8.50 6.65
C THR A 251 -5.08 7.30 5.94
N THR A 252 -5.34 7.08 4.64
CA THR A 252 -4.68 6.03 3.85
C THR A 252 -3.19 6.31 3.67
N PRO A 253 -2.32 5.31 3.39
CA PRO A 253 -0.89 5.53 3.18
C PRO A 253 -0.58 6.62 2.15
N GLU A 254 -1.09 6.50 0.91
CA GLU A 254 -0.87 7.54 -0.12
C GLU A 254 -1.60 8.85 0.22
N GLY A 255 -2.78 8.78 0.87
CA GLY A 255 -3.48 9.99 1.32
C GLY A 255 -2.69 10.76 2.40
N GLN A 256 -2.02 10.07 3.31
CA GLN A 256 -1.11 10.66 4.30
C GLN A 256 0.11 11.29 3.63
N ASN A 257 0.67 10.67 2.60
CA ASN A 257 1.73 11.27 1.79
C ASN A 257 1.28 12.57 1.12
N SER A 258 0.10 12.58 0.49
CA SER A 258 -0.46 13.78 -0.14
C SER A 258 -0.74 14.87 0.88
N LEU A 259 -1.33 14.53 2.03
CA LEU A 259 -1.56 15.49 3.14
C LEU A 259 -0.25 16.05 3.69
N ALA A 260 0.79 15.23 3.76
CA ALA A 260 2.11 15.68 4.16
C ALA A 260 2.65 16.77 3.23
N ILE A 261 2.46 16.62 1.92
CA ILE A 261 2.87 17.64 0.93
C ILE A 261 2.11 18.95 1.15
N HIS A 262 0.80 18.90 1.44
CA HIS A 262 0.04 20.10 1.80
C HIS A 262 0.65 20.84 2.99
N TYR A 263 1.00 20.12 4.08
CA TYR A 263 1.70 20.73 5.22
C TYR A 263 3.11 21.23 4.90
N LEU A 264 3.87 20.50 4.09
CA LEU A 264 5.23 20.89 3.69
C LEU A 264 5.25 22.13 2.80
N LEU A 265 4.21 22.34 2.00
CA LEU A 265 4.12 23.50 1.09
C LEU A 265 3.27 24.65 1.66
N GLY A 266 2.47 24.40 2.68
CA GLY A 266 1.48 25.36 3.17
C GLY A 266 0.32 25.57 2.18
N ASP A 267 -0.03 24.51 1.43
CA ASP A 267 -1.06 24.54 0.39
C ASP A 267 -2.40 24.11 1.01
N GLY A 268 -3.35 25.05 1.14
CA GLY A 268 -4.64 24.80 1.82
C GLY A 268 -4.56 24.61 3.35
N VAL A 269 -3.35 24.55 3.94
CA VAL A 269 -3.11 24.45 5.39
C VAL A 269 -1.93 25.31 5.82
N ALA A 270 -1.86 25.61 7.12
CA ALA A 270 -0.68 26.27 7.68
C ALA A 270 0.57 25.39 7.50
N HIS A 271 1.62 25.98 6.92
CA HIS A 271 2.90 25.31 6.69
C HIS A 271 3.46 24.71 8.00
N SER A 272 3.81 23.42 7.97
CA SER A 272 4.40 22.71 9.11
C SER A 272 5.27 21.55 8.65
N ILE A 273 6.59 21.72 8.77
CA ILE A 273 7.57 20.67 8.45
C ILE A 273 7.42 19.47 9.39
N GLU A 274 7.21 19.72 10.69
CA GLU A 274 7.06 18.67 11.69
C GLU A 274 5.85 17.76 11.40
N LYS A 275 4.68 18.34 11.12
CA LYS A 275 3.48 17.57 10.75
C LYS A 275 3.66 16.84 9.42
N GLY A 276 4.27 17.50 8.43
CA GLY A 276 4.58 16.86 7.16
C GLY A 276 5.45 15.60 7.35
N ILE A 277 6.52 15.71 8.13
CA ILE A 277 7.42 14.58 8.43
C ILE A 277 6.69 13.46 9.17
N ASP A 278 5.87 13.78 10.18
CA ASP A 278 5.08 12.78 10.92
C ASP A 278 4.15 12.00 9.99
N LEU A 279 3.46 12.68 9.08
CA LEU A 279 2.59 12.07 8.08
C LEU A 279 3.37 11.22 7.07
N LEU A 280 4.54 11.67 6.60
CA LEU A 280 5.39 10.86 5.71
C LEU A 280 5.85 9.56 6.38
N ASN A 281 6.25 9.63 7.66
CA ASN A 281 6.66 8.44 8.41
C ASN A 281 5.49 7.46 8.63
N LYS A 282 4.26 7.96 8.84
CA LYS A 282 3.06 7.12 8.97
C LYS A 282 2.64 6.49 7.65
N SER A 283 2.81 7.22 6.54
CA SER A 283 2.49 6.76 5.19
C SER A 283 3.27 5.50 4.81
N ASN A 284 4.60 5.53 4.96
CA ASN A 284 5.49 4.39 4.63
C ASN A 284 5.30 3.83 3.20
N THR A 285 4.92 4.68 2.25
CA THR A 285 4.87 4.37 0.81
C THR A 285 6.16 4.77 0.11
N GLN A 286 6.38 4.26 -1.10
CA GLN A 286 7.47 4.68 -1.98
C GLN A 286 7.46 6.22 -2.19
N SER A 287 6.28 6.83 -2.38
CA SER A 287 6.12 8.28 -2.49
C SER A 287 6.66 9.00 -1.25
N SER A 288 6.31 8.52 -0.05
CA SER A 288 6.77 9.13 1.19
C SER A 288 8.25 8.91 1.48
N MET A 289 8.81 7.75 1.09
CA MET A 289 10.25 7.49 1.18
C MET A 289 11.04 8.46 0.29
N PHE A 290 10.60 8.69 -0.95
CA PHE A 290 11.17 9.69 -1.85
C PHE A 290 11.14 11.09 -1.21
N ASN A 291 9.98 11.47 -0.64
CA ASN A 291 9.81 12.78 -0.01
C ASN A 291 10.70 12.96 1.22
N LEU A 292 10.84 11.94 2.07
CA LEU A 292 11.75 11.95 3.22
C LEU A 292 13.21 12.09 2.77
N LEU A 293 13.64 11.31 1.76
CA LEU A 293 14.98 11.41 1.18
C LEU A 293 15.26 12.80 0.61
N SER A 294 14.27 13.40 -0.05
CA SER A 294 14.34 14.77 -0.55
C SER A 294 14.53 15.79 0.58
N LEU A 295 13.76 15.70 1.67
CA LEU A 295 13.91 16.55 2.85
C LEU A 295 15.26 16.35 3.57
N TYR A 296 15.73 15.11 3.70
CA TYR A 296 17.06 14.78 4.23
C TYR A 296 18.17 15.39 3.41
N SER A 297 18.08 15.26 2.08
CA SER A 297 19.11 15.73 1.16
C SER A 297 19.38 17.23 1.28
N VAL A 298 18.37 18.03 1.62
CA VAL A 298 18.52 19.49 1.78
C VAL A 298 18.69 19.93 3.24
N GLY A 299 18.69 19.00 4.19
CA GLY A 299 18.81 19.28 5.62
C GLY A 299 17.56 19.93 6.23
N ALA A 300 16.38 19.68 5.65
CA ALA A 300 15.11 20.10 6.24
C ALA A 300 14.75 19.27 7.48
N MET A 301 15.26 18.04 7.54
CA MET A 301 15.21 17.16 8.70
C MET A 301 16.62 16.62 8.98
N PRO A 302 17.09 16.64 10.24
CA PRO A 302 18.34 15.99 10.59
C PRO A 302 18.28 14.49 10.30
N CYS A 303 19.29 13.97 9.63
CA CYS A 303 19.49 12.53 9.47
C CYS A 303 20.98 12.21 9.52
N THR A 304 21.28 10.96 9.89
CA THR A 304 22.61 10.39 9.75
C THR A 304 22.78 9.77 8.37
N TYR A 305 24.03 9.62 7.91
CA TYR A 305 24.32 8.93 6.65
C TYR A 305 23.71 7.52 6.61
N TYR A 306 23.75 6.81 7.74
CA TYR A 306 23.14 5.50 7.89
C TYR A 306 21.63 5.53 7.63
N GLN A 307 20.90 6.46 8.26
CA GLN A 307 19.44 6.58 8.07
C GLN A 307 19.08 6.90 6.62
N TYR A 308 19.83 7.83 6.01
CA TYR A 308 19.66 8.18 4.61
C TYR A 308 19.89 6.97 3.69
N LYS A 309 21.00 6.25 3.86
CA LYS A 309 21.32 5.08 3.03
C LYS A 309 20.32 3.95 3.19
N ASN A 310 19.97 3.60 4.43
CA ASN A 310 18.98 2.57 4.69
C ASN A 310 17.62 2.89 4.05
N LEU A 311 17.20 4.16 4.05
CA LEU A 311 15.96 4.57 3.38
C LEU A 311 16.11 4.57 1.85
N LEU A 312 17.26 5.01 1.33
CA LEU A 312 17.56 5.00 -0.10
C LEU A 312 17.57 3.58 -0.68
N ASP A 313 18.06 2.60 0.08
CA ASP A 313 18.11 1.19 -0.32
C ASP A 313 16.72 0.52 -0.32
N GLN A 314 15.75 1.10 0.39
CA GLN A 314 14.35 0.66 0.39
C GLN A 314 13.52 1.31 -0.73
N LEU A 315 14.06 2.36 -1.36
CA LEU A 315 13.41 3.06 -2.45
C LEU A 315 13.58 2.27 -3.76
N ASP A 316 12.48 1.86 -4.38
CA ASP A 316 12.50 1.35 -5.75
C ASP A 316 12.67 2.52 -6.73
N LYS A 317 13.94 2.81 -7.04
CA LYS A 317 14.32 3.93 -7.92
C LYS A 317 13.67 3.85 -9.31
N ASN A 318 13.27 2.66 -9.78
CA ASN A 318 12.67 2.49 -11.10
C ASN A 318 11.26 3.07 -11.21
N VAL A 319 10.62 3.35 -10.07
CA VAL A 319 9.28 3.94 -10.02
C VAL A 319 9.32 5.47 -10.12
N PHE A 320 10.51 6.07 -10.02
CA PHE A 320 10.70 7.53 -9.99
C PHE A 320 11.42 8.04 -11.24
N ASN A 321 11.30 9.36 -11.48
CA ASN A 321 12.05 10.01 -12.53
C ASN A 321 13.54 10.12 -12.17
N GLU A 322 14.40 10.03 -13.19
CA GLU A 322 15.85 10.10 -13.02
C GLU A 322 16.30 11.45 -12.45
N ASP A 323 15.65 12.54 -12.87
CA ASP A 323 15.93 13.90 -12.40
C ASP A 323 15.72 14.04 -10.88
N GLY A 324 14.63 13.47 -10.35
CA GLY A 324 14.31 13.54 -8.93
C GLY A 324 15.32 12.76 -8.09
N ILE A 325 15.67 11.54 -8.52
CA ILE A 325 16.68 10.71 -7.86
C ILE A 325 18.05 11.39 -7.89
N SER A 326 18.45 11.91 -9.05
CA SER A 326 19.73 12.61 -9.22
C SER A 326 19.82 13.84 -8.32
N LEU A 327 18.75 14.64 -8.21
CA LEU A 327 18.70 15.80 -7.33
C LEU A 327 18.86 15.41 -5.86
N ILE A 328 18.19 14.34 -5.41
CA ILE A 328 18.30 13.82 -4.04
C ILE A 328 19.75 13.40 -3.74
N GLU A 329 20.38 12.63 -4.63
CA GLU A 329 21.74 12.13 -4.44
C GLU A 329 22.78 13.27 -4.49
N GLU A 330 22.64 14.21 -5.42
CA GLU A 330 23.49 15.39 -5.52
C GLU A 330 23.43 16.24 -4.25
N ASN A 331 22.23 16.56 -3.78
CA ASN A 331 22.04 17.32 -2.54
C ASN A 331 22.60 16.54 -1.34
N ALA A 332 22.28 15.26 -1.20
CA ALA A 332 22.75 14.43 -0.10
C ALA A 332 24.29 14.39 -0.03
N SER A 333 24.98 14.29 -1.17
CA SER A 333 26.46 14.27 -1.20
C SER A 333 27.10 15.53 -0.61
N LYS A 334 26.40 16.67 -0.65
CA LYS A 334 26.87 17.97 -0.15
C LYS A 334 26.53 18.19 1.33
N PHE A 335 25.40 17.67 1.79
CA PHE A 335 24.83 18.02 3.10
C PHE A 335 24.82 16.88 4.12
N ILE A 336 24.76 15.64 3.66
CA ILE A 336 24.79 14.47 4.53
C ILE A 336 26.23 14.00 4.60
N LYS A 337 26.91 14.35 5.70
CA LYS A 337 28.28 13.90 5.94
C LYS A 337 28.29 12.39 6.06
N LYS A 338 29.06 11.74 5.19
CA LYS A 338 29.44 10.35 5.38
C LYS A 338 30.27 10.26 6.66
N SER A 339 29.71 9.64 7.69
CA SER A 339 30.43 9.34 8.93
C SER A 339 30.99 7.94 8.84
N ASP A 340 32.19 7.73 9.38
CA ASP A 340 32.64 6.38 9.65
C ASP A 340 31.73 5.77 10.73
N LEU A 341 31.16 4.59 10.45
CA LEU A 341 30.31 3.87 11.40
C LEU A 341 31.06 2.66 11.95
N PHE A 342 30.83 2.41 13.24
CA PHE A 342 31.40 1.33 14.02
C PHE A 342 30.30 0.32 14.33
N PHE A 343 30.48 -0.91 13.86
CA PHE A 343 29.58 -2.03 14.07
C PHE A 343 30.11 -2.89 15.21
N PHE A 344 29.56 -2.72 16.41
CA PHE A 344 29.90 -3.53 17.57
C PHE A 344 28.99 -4.74 17.60
N PHE A 345 29.52 -5.96 17.65
CA PHE A 345 28.68 -7.14 17.79
C PHE A 345 29.32 -8.22 18.64
N ASP A 346 28.46 -9.10 19.13
CA ASP A 346 28.79 -10.20 20.02
C ASP A 346 27.81 -11.36 19.76
N THR A 347 28.30 -12.59 19.93
CA THR A 347 27.51 -13.81 19.76
C THR A 347 27.57 -14.70 21.01
N GLU A 348 26.41 -15.16 21.44
CA GLU A 348 26.32 -16.31 22.36
C GLU A 348 26.09 -17.57 21.53
N THR A 349 26.79 -18.65 21.87
CA THR A 349 26.78 -19.86 21.04
C THR A 349 26.62 -21.13 21.88
N THR A 350 26.38 -22.26 21.22
CA THR A 350 26.28 -23.57 21.89
C THR A 350 27.59 -24.04 22.53
N GLY A 351 28.71 -23.35 22.36
CA GLY A 351 29.97 -23.68 23.03
C GLY A 351 31.20 -23.02 22.40
N LEU A 352 32.34 -23.70 22.47
CA LEU A 352 33.57 -23.29 21.77
C LEU A 352 33.81 -24.24 20.58
N PRO A 353 34.50 -23.81 19.51
CA PRO A 353 34.87 -24.70 18.43
C PRO A 353 35.81 -25.81 18.93
N ALA A 354 35.74 -26.98 18.31
CA ALA A 354 36.64 -28.08 18.65
C ALA A 354 38.11 -27.76 18.28
N ASP A 355 38.31 -27.11 17.13
CA ASP A 355 39.57 -26.53 16.67
C ASP A 355 39.32 -25.10 16.17
N TYR A 356 40.02 -24.13 16.78
CA TYR A 356 39.97 -22.72 16.39
C TYR A 356 40.56 -22.44 15.00
N ASN A 357 41.34 -23.37 14.45
CA ASN A 357 41.99 -23.24 13.14
C ASN A 357 41.26 -23.99 12.02
N ALA A 358 40.14 -24.65 12.32
CA ALA A 358 39.38 -25.37 11.30
C ALA A 358 38.87 -24.39 10.21
N PRO A 359 38.75 -24.84 8.95
CA PRO A 359 38.13 -24.03 7.92
C PRO A 359 36.66 -23.75 8.27
N ILE A 360 36.13 -22.60 7.84
CA ILE A 360 34.73 -22.22 8.03
C ILE A 360 33.76 -23.25 7.42
N SER A 361 34.18 -23.93 6.36
CA SER A 361 33.40 -24.97 5.70
C SER A 361 33.21 -26.23 6.54
N ASP A 362 34.03 -26.43 7.59
CA ASP A 362 33.84 -27.51 8.57
C ASP A 362 32.77 -27.07 9.59
N THR A 363 31.51 -27.07 9.15
CA THR A 363 30.41 -26.51 9.92
C THR A 363 30.10 -27.27 11.21
N ASP A 364 30.56 -28.52 11.35
CA ASP A 364 30.38 -29.32 12.57
C ASP A 364 31.39 -28.91 13.66
N ASN A 365 32.55 -28.37 13.27
CA ASN A 365 33.53 -27.83 14.20
C ASN A 365 33.03 -26.56 14.91
N TRP A 366 32.26 -25.72 14.21
CA TRP A 366 31.84 -24.41 14.70
C TRP A 366 30.50 -24.50 15.46
N PRO A 367 30.34 -23.87 16.63
CA PRO A 367 29.08 -23.94 17.38
C PRO A 367 27.94 -23.16 16.67
N HIS A 368 26.71 -23.38 17.12
CA HIS A 368 25.53 -22.68 16.62
C HIS A 368 25.28 -21.39 17.40
N ILE A 369 24.78 -20.36 16.72
CA ILE A 369 24.41 -19.08 17.33
C ILE A 369 23.11 -19.28 18.14
N ILE A 370 23.14 -18.85 19.39
CA ILE A 370 21.99 -18.82 20.32
C ILE A 370 21.49 -17.40 20.46
N GLN A 371 22.39 -16.42 20.50
CA GLN A 371 22.05 -15.00 20.54
C GLN A 371 23.03 -14.23 19.66
N ILE A 372 22.52 -13.17 19.05
CA ILE A 372 23.35 -12.18 18.36
C ILE A 372 22.86 -10.78 18.72
N ALA A 373 23.79 -9.94 19.15
CA ALA A 373 23.52 -8.56 19.48
C ALA A 373 24.49 -7.65 18.73
N TRP A 374 24.01 -6.50 18.28
CA TRP A 374 24.86 -5.48 17.69
C TRP A 374 24.40 -4.07 17.97
N VAL A 375 25.35 -3.15 17.95
CA VAL A 375 25.14 -1.70 18.06
C VAL A 375 25.94 -1.03 16.96
N VAL A 376 25.29 -0.16 16.19
CA VAL A 376 25.97 0.74 15.26
C VAL A 376 26.13 2.09 15.93
N MET A 377 27.35 2.61 15.96
CA MET A 377 27.65 3.95 16.46
C MET A 377 28.34 4.79 15.39
N ASP A 378 28.14 6.11 15.45
CA ASP A 378 28.98 7.05 14.71
C ASP A 378 30.25 7.42 15.49
N GLU A 379 31.13 8.18 14.84
CA GLU A 379 32.37 8.72 15.40
C GLU A 379 32.19 9.63 16.64
N SER A 380 30.96 10.09 16.93
CA SER A 380 30.63 10.88 18.12
C SER A 380 30.11 10.02 19.27
N ASN A 381 30.23 8.68 19.18
CA ASN A 381 29.67 7.68 20.10
C ASN A 381 28.14 7.72 20.18
N LYS A 382 27.46 8.29 19.19
CA LYS A 382 26.00 8.27 19.15
C LYS A 382 25.54 6.91 18.64
N VAL A 383 24.68 6.25 19.40
CA VAL A 383 24.00 5.02 18.97
C VAL A 383 23.05 5.35 17.82
N ILE A 384 23.28 4.71 16.68
CA ILE A 384 22.49 4.82 15.46
C ILE A 384 21.39 3.75 15.44
N THR A 385 21.76 2.50 15.74
CA THR A 385 20.83 1.38 15.88
C THR A 385 21.38 0.40 16.92
N LYS A 386 20.48 -0.33 17.57
CA LYS A 386 20.79 -1.38 18.53
C LYS A 386 19.81 -2.52 18.32
N ASN A 387 20.34 -3.73 18.23
CA ASN A 387 19.56 -4.95 18.05
C ASN A 387 20.08 -6.05 18.97
N ASP A 388 19.17 -6.92 19.40
CA ASP A 388 19.43 -8.05 20.28
C ASP A 388 18.39 -9.12 19.98
N PHE A 389 18.85 -10.28 19.50
CA PHE A 389 17.98 -11.38 19.09
C PHE A 389 18.45 -12.70 19.68
N VAL A 390 17.54 -13.40 20.33
CA VAL A 390 17.67 -14.83 20.60
C VAL A 390 17.25 -15.59 19.36
N ILE A 391 18.02 -16.61 18.99
CA ILE A 391 17.82 -17.42 17.81
C ILE A 391 17.01 -18.65 18.17
N LYS A 392 15.97 -18.92 17.37
CA LYS A 392 15.20 -20.14 17.52
C LYS A 392 16.05 -21.34 17.08
N PRO A 393 16.27 -22.35 17.94
CA PRO A 393 17.04 -23.53 17.55
C PRO A 393 16.36 -24.28 16.40
N ASP A 394 17.17 -24.70 15.43
CA ASP A 394 16.74 -25.56 14.31
C ASP A 394 17.81 -26.63 14.06
N GLY A 395 17.48 -27.87 14.44
CA GLY A 395 18.38 -29.02 14.27
C GLY A 395 19.55 -29.11 15.26
N PHE A 396 19.55 -28.34 16.36
CA PHE A 396 20.58 -28.41 17.41
C PHE A 396 20.00 -28.21 18.82
N ASP A 397 20.69 -28.77 19.82
CA ASP A 397 20.39 -28.59 21.24
C ASP A 397 21.27 -27.49 21.88
N ILE A 398 20.83 -26.94 23.02
CA ILE A 398 21.61 -25.99 23.82
C ILE A 398 22.20 -26.72 25.04
N PRO A 399 23.52 -26.96 25.11
CA PRO A 399 24.15 -27.67 26.23
C PRO A 399 23.99 -26.93 27.55
N SER A 400 23.77 -27.66 28.65
CA SER A 400 23.64 -27.06 29.99
C SER A 400 24.86 -26.24 30.42
N SER A 401 26.06 -26.59 29.93
CA SER A 401 27.28 -25.79 30.15
C SER A 401 27.17 -24.38 29.59
N SER A 402 26.55 -24.23 28.41
CA SER A 402 26.36 -22.94 27.74
C SER A 402 25.24 -22.16 28.42
N VAL A 403 24.13 -22.84 28.78
CA VAL A 403 23.06 -22.25 29.61
C VAL A 403 23.62 -21.66 30.92
N ASN A 404 24.56 -22.32 31.58
CA ASN A 404 25.17 -21.80 32.82
C ASN A 404 25.99 -20.51 32.62
N ILE A 405 26.40 -20.21 31.39
CA ILE A 405 27.17 -19.01 31.04
C ILE A 405 26.22 -17.87 30.65
N HIS A 406 25.37 -18.09 29.64
CA HIS A 406 24.55 -17.03 29.05
C HIS A 406 23.08 -17.03 29.52
N GLY A 407 22.62 -18.08 30.20
CA GLY A 407 21.28 -18.16 30.83
C GLY A 407 20.12 -18.47 29.87
N ILE A 408 20.37 -18.74 28.59
CA ILE A 408 19.32 -18.98 27.58
C ILE A 408 19.05 -20.47 27.47
N THR A 409 17.87 -20.91 27.89
CA THR A 409 17.45 -22.32 27.79
C THR A 409 16.88 -22.62 26.41
N PHE A 410 16.89 -23.91 26.03
CA PHE A 410 16.24 -24.38 24.80
C PHE A 410 14.76 -23.98 24.73
N ASP A 411 14.00 -24.18 25.82
CA ASP A 411 12.58 -23.82 25.88
C ASP A 411 12.35 -22.32 25.70
N TYR A 412 13.22 -21.48 26.28
CA TYR A 412 13.14 -20.04 26.10
C TYR A 412 13.41 -19.64 24.65
N ALA A 413 14.46 -20.20 24.03
CA ALA A 413 14.85 -19.92 22.66
C ALA A 413 13.81 -20.43 21.65
N MET A 414 13.20 -21.60 21.89
CA MET A 414 12.09 -22.11 21.06
C MET A 414 10.84 -21.23 21.11
N LYS A 415 10.56 -20.64 22.28
CA LYS A 415 9.36 -19.83 22.50
C LYS A 415 9.52 -18.38 22.03
N ASN A 416 10.70 -17.78 22.26
CA ASN A 416 10.93 -16.35 22.06
C ASN A 416 11.97 -16.05 20.97
N GLY A 417 12.61 -17.07 20.40
CA GLY A 417 13.64 -16.90 19.39
C GLY A 417 13.07 -16.57 18.02
N VAL A 418 13.89 -15.90 17.22
CA VAL A 418 13.62 -15.50 15.83
C VAL A 418 14.37 -16.43 14.88
N ASP A 419 13.88 -16.57 13.65
CA ASP A 419 14.58 -17.29 12.60
C ASP A 419 15.97 -16.68 12.32
N ILE A 420 16.99 -17.53 12.22
CA ILE A 420 18.38 -17.08 12.01
C ILE A 420 18.57 -16.38 10.65
N GLY A 421 17.79 -16.77 9.63
CA GLY A 421 17.85 -16.17 8.31
C GLY A 421 17.38 -14.72 8.33
N GLU A 422 16.24 -14.47 8.97
CA GLU A 422 15.69 -13.11 9.17
C GLU A 422 16.68 -12.22 9.94
N VAL A 423 17.28 -12.74 11.01
CA VAL A 423 18.24 -11.99 11.83
C VAL A 423 19.53 -11.68 11.07
N LEU A 424 20.08 -12.64 10.33
CA LEU A 424 21.31 -12.43 9.56
C LEU A 424 21.11 -11.50 8.36
N GLU A 425 19.94 -11.47 7.74
CA GLU A 425 19.63 -10.48 6.71
C GLU A 425 19.71 -9.05 7.28
N LYS A 426 19.12 -8.83 8.45
CA LYS A 426 19.19 -7.55 9.15
C LYS A 426 20.63 -7.20 9.59
N PHE A 427 21.35 -8.17 10.12
CA PHE A 427 22.75 -8.02 10.54
C PHE A 427 23.64 -7.58 9.36
N LEU A 428 23.57 -8.29 8.23
CA LEU A 428 24.38 -7.98 7.04
C LEU A 428 24.01 -6.63 6.43
N LYS A 429 22.74 -6.27 6.46
CA LYS A 429 22.27 -4.95 6.01
C LYS A 429 22.92 -3.83 6.83
N ASP A 430 22.86 -3.92 8.16
CA ASP A 430 23.45 -2.91 9.05
C ASP A 430 24.99 -2.87 8.95
N LEU A 431 25.61 -4.05 8.83
CA LEU A 431 27.05 -4.21 8.68
C LEU A 431 27.58 -3.56 7.39
N SER A 432 26.88 -3.71 6.27
CA SER A 432 27.33 -3.19 4.96
C SER A 432 27.45 -1.65 4.91
N LEU A 433 26.77 -0.94 5.83
CA LEU A 433 26.87 0.51 5.98
C LEU A 433 28.07 0.94 6.84
N CYS A 434 28.75 -0.01 7.50
CA CYS A 434 29.80 0.25 8.46
C CYS A 434 31.20 0.09 7.85
N LYS A 435 32.14 0.88 8.38
CA LYS A 435 33.55 0.82 7.97
C LYS A 435 34.39 0.00 8.95
N TYR A 436 34.04 0.09 10.23
CA TYR A 436 34.73 -0.62 11.31
C TYR A 436 33.83 -1.69 11.89
N VAL A 437 34.42 -2.83 12.20
CA VAL A 437 33.77 -3.94 12.90
C VAL A 437 34.51 -4.15 14.20
N VAL A 438 33.81 -4.15 15.32
CA VAL A 438 34.41 -4.11 16.64
C VAL A 438 33.82 -5.19 17.53
N GLY A 439 34.68 -5.89 18.27
CA GLY A 439 34.24 -6.87 19.26
C GLY A 439 35.37 -7.32 20.17
N HIS A 440 35.01 -8.04 21.23
CA HIS A 440 35.98 -8.64 22.13
C HIS A 440 36.37 -10.02 21.60
N ASN A 441 37.65 -10.26 21.33
CA ASN A 441 38.07 -11.48 20.62
C ASN A 441 37.33 -11.70 19.28
N ILE A 442 37.08 -10.61 18.54
CA ILE A 442 36.21 -10.53 17.36
C ILE A 442 36.43 -11.62 16.29
N LYS A 443 37.64 -12.20 16.21
CA LYS A 443 37.93 -13.27 15.26
C LYS A 443 37.07 -14.50 15.51
N PHE A 444 36.73 -14.77 16.77
CA PHE A 444 35.79 -15.82 17.15
C PHE A 444 34.42 -15.56 16.54
N ASP A 445 33.80 -14.42 16.86
CA ASP A 445 32.46 -14.07 16.38
C ASP A 445 32.38 -13.99 14.85
N GLN A 446 33.41 -13.46 14.18
CA GLN A 446 33.49 -13.45 12.72
C GLN A 446 33.46 -14.87 12.14
N ASN A 447 34.18 -15.82 12.74
CA ASN A 447 34.18 -17.20 12.27
C ASN A 447 32.83 -17.88 12.54
N ILE A 448 32.17 -17.58 13.68
CA ILE A 448 30.81 -18.05 13.98
C ILE A 448 29.81 -17.59 12.92
N ILE A 449 29.82 -16.28 12.60
CA ILE A 449 28.95 -15.71 11.55
C ILE A 449 29.26 -16.32 10.19
N SER A 450 30.54 -16.43 9.82
CA SER A 450 30.95 -17.04 8.57
C SER A 450 30.50 -18.50 8.45
N ALA A 451 30.61 -19.29 9.53
CA ALA A 451 30.17 -20.69 9.54
C ALA A 451 28.65 -20.79 9.40
N GLN A 452 27.90 -19.91 10.08
CA GLN A 452 26.46 -19.87 9.94
C GLN A 452 26.02 -19.46 8.53
N LEU A 453 26.66 -18.46 7.92
CA LEU A 453 26.40 -18.08 6.54
C LEU A 453 26.72 -19.22 5.58
N HIS A 454 27.82 -19.95 5.81
CA HIS A 454 28.20 -21.11 5.00
C HIS A 454 27.14 -22.22 5.08
N ARG A 455 26.56 -22.50 6.26
CA ARG A 455 25.40 -23.42 6.41
C ARG A 455 24.21 -23.00 5.55
N MET A 456 24.06 -21.71 5.28
CA MET A 456 23.00 -21.12 4.45
C MET A 456 23.41 -20.91 2.98
N ASN A 457 24.55 -21.46 2.54
CA ASN A 457 25.13 -21.23 1.20
C ASN A 457 25.39 -19.75 0.89
N LYS A 458 25.73 -18.96 1.91
CA LYS A 458 26.14 -17.55 1.81
C LYS A 458 27.57 -17.40 2.33
N ASN A 459 28.24 -16.31 1.94
CA ASN A 459 29.59 -15.99 2.40
C ASN A 459 29.69 -14.50 2.71
N ILE A 460 30.71 -14.13 3.49
CA ILE A 460 31.08 -12.74 3.77
C ILE A 460 32.58 -12.59 3.63
N ASP A 461 33.02 -11.49 3.02
CA ASP A 461 34.42 -11.10 2.99
C ASP A 461 34.70 -10.06 4.09
N TRP A 462 35.23 -10.53 5.22
CA TRP A 462 35.59 -9.63 6.32
C TRP A 462 36.71 -8.65 5.99
N ASN A 463 37.44 -8.83 4.88
CA ASN A 463 38.48 -7.89 4.45
C ASN A 463 37.91 -6.57 3.91
N GLU A 464 36.60 -6.51 3.63
CA GLU A 464 35.92 -5.27 3.28
C GLU A 464 35.80 -4.30 4.48
N PHE A 465 36.04 -4.79 5.70
CA PHE A 465 35.88 -4.03 6.93
C PHE A 465 37.18 -3.91 7.73
N ASN A 466 37.35 -2.77 8.40
CA ASN A 466 38.44 -2.58 9.36
C ASN A 466 38.07 -3.22 10.71
N SER A 467 38.56 -4.43 10.95
CA SER A 467 38.27 -5.18 12.18
C SER A 467 39.13 -4.71 13.36
N ILE A 468 38.49 -4.39 14.49
CA ILE A 468 39.12 -3.91 15.72
C ILE A 468 38.80 -4.90 16.86
N CYS A 469 39.83 -5.58 17.35
CA CYS A 469 39.71 -6.49 18.49
C CYS A 469 40.03 -5.76 19.80
N THR A 470 39.03 -5.56 20.66
CA THR A 470 39.24 -4.81 21.92
C THR A 470 40.21 -5.52 22.88
N MET A 471 40.27 -6.86 22.84
CA MET A 471 41.25 -7.67 23.58
C MET A 471 42.70 -7.31 23.21
N ASN A 472 42.98 -7.16 21.90
CA ASN A 472 44.32 -6.87 21.41
C ASN A 472 44.70 -5.40 21.60
N HIS A 473 43.75 -4.48 21.48
CA HIS A 473 44.01 -3.04 21.58
C HIS A 473 44.18 -2.53 23.02
N LEU A 474 43.62 -3.21 24.03
CA LEU A 474 43.87 -2.89 25.44
C LEU A 474 45.29 -3.27 25.90
N SER A 475 45.95 -4.20 25.20
CA SER A 475 47.34 -4.58 25.50
C SER A 475 48.38 -3.51 25.14
N PHE A 476 47.99 -2.52 24.33
CA PHE A 476 48.87 -1.44 23.85
C PHE A 476 48.91 -0.21 24.77
N PHE A 477 47.90 0.00 25.63
CA PHE A 477 47.86 1.07 26.62
C PHE A 477 48.42 0.65 28.00
N ALA A 478 48.77 -0.63 28.15
CA ALA A 478 49.32 -1.21 29.37
C ALA A 478 50.86 -1.43 29.30
N LYS A 479 51.54 -0.84 28.31
CA LYS A 479 53.00 -0.71 28.23
C LYS A 479 53.36 0.76 28.17
#